data_AF-A0A960P9E0-F1
#
_entry.id   AF-A0A960P9E0-F1
#
_cell.length_a   1.000
_cell.length_b   1.000
_cell.length_c   1.000
_cell.angle_alpha   90.00
_cell.angle_beta   90.00
_cell.angle_gamma   90.00
#
_symmetry.space_group_name_H-M   'P 1'
#
loop_
_entity.id
_entity.type
_entity.pdbx_description
1 polymer ?
#
loop_
_entity_poly.entity_id
_entity_poly.type
_entity_poly.pdbx_seq_one_letter_code
_entity_poly.pdbx_strand_id
1 'polypeptide(L)'
;MKKFSSVLLATCLAALAAPLSATVLIVTPTPTVSGSGPYTWTYDVSLGVNSVLNPQGTPCPATAPVGASCDGLLTIYDFGQYIPGTEFSPVGWTFLGGNNLGVTPIGIIPGSNVASVDSPYQVNLSWAYTGNSSIAAIGGDLLLGQFGAMSNSNIPVETEFTGRSFRQVSGQPLQRSVNLDVTTAPSSVPEPTTSLLMGAGLLGLAFFRKRFGQK
;
A
#
# COMPACT_ATOMS: atom_id res chain seq x y z
N MET A 1 70.74 -17.31 -17.94
CA MET A 1 69.30 -17.31 -18.32
C MET A 1 68.48 -17.41 -17.05
N LYS A 2 67.87 -16.29 -16.61
CA LYS A 2 67.14 -16.18 -15.34
C LYS A 2 65.67 -16.53 -15.57
N LYS A 3 65.14 -17.50 -14.84
CA LYS A 3 63.73 -17.92 -14.88
C LYS A 3 62.89 -16.94 -14.04
N PHE A 4 62.00 -16.19 -14.69
CA PHE A 4 61.03 -15.34 -13.99
C PHE A 4 59.88 -16.22 -13.50
N SER A 5 59.62 -16.16 -12.19
CA SER A 5 58.53 -16.86 -11.52
C SER A 5 57.23 -16.09 -11.73
N SER A 6 56.24 -16.74 -12.32
CA SER A 6 54.90 -16.20 -12.50
C SER A 6 54.14 -16.24 -11.17
N VAL A 7 53.90 -15.07 -10.58
CA VAL A 7 53.03 -14.90 -9.41
C VAL A 7 51.58 -14.91 -9.91
N LEU A 8 50.84 -15.98 -9.58
CA LEU A 8 49.40 -16.09 -9.83
C LEU A 8 48.65 -15.35 -8.71
N LEU A 9 48.07 -14.19 -9.04
CA LEU A 9 47.22 -13.43 -8.12
C LEU A 9 45.79 -13.99 -8.18
N ALA A 10 45.40 -14.78 -7.18
CA ALA A 10 44.04 -15.30 -7.04
C ALA A 10 43.16 -14.27 -6.33
N THR A 11 42.40 -13.49 -7.10
CA THR A 11 41.40 -12.55 -6.57
C THR A 11 40.17 -13.32 -6.09
N CYS A 12 40.00 -13.43 -4.77
CA CYS A 12 38.77 -13.92 -4.15
C CYS A 12 37.64 -12.90 -4.37
N LEU A 13 36.72 -13.23 -5.29
CA LEU A 13 35.49 -12.49 -5.49
C LEU A 13 34.49 -12.90 -4.40
N ALA A 14 34.52 -12.23 -3.25
CA ALA A 14 33.47 -12.34 -2.25
C ALA A 14 32.23 -11.63 -2.77
N ALA A 15 31.34 -12.37 -3.44
CA ALA A 15 30.03 -11.87 -3.82
C ALA A 15 29.25 -11.55 -2.54
N LEU A 16 29.09 -10.27 -2.23
CA LEU A 16 28.10 -9.82 -1.26
C LEU A 16 26.72 -10.19 -1.82
N ALA A 17 26.18 -11.32 -1.38
CA ALA A 17 24.77 -11.61 -1.53
C ALA A 17 24.02 -10.63 -0.62
N ALA A 18 23.54 -9.53 -1.20
CA ALA A 18 22.57 -8.68 -0.52
C ALA A 18 21.36 -9.57 -0.19
N PRO A 19 20.86 -9.55 1.07
CA PRO A 19 19.62 -10.23 1.38
C PRO A 19 18.51 -9.60 0.53
N LEU A 20 18.01 -10.34 -0.45
CA LEU A 20 16.79 -9.97 -1.16
C LEU A 20 15.66 -10.05 -0.13
N SER A 21 15.25 -8.91 0.42
CA SER A 21 13.98 -8.80 1.14
C SER A 21 12.88 -9.06 0.12
N ALA A 22 12.30 -10.26 0.17
CA ALA A 22 11.20 -10.63 -0.69
C ALA A 22 9.93 -9.93 -0.20
N THR A 23 9.36 -9.06 -1.04
CA THR A 23 8.05 -8.45 -0.84
C THR A 23 6.97 -9.51 -0.99
N VAL A 24 5.96 -9.46 -0.12
CA VAL A 24 5.01 -10.54 0.09
C VAL A 24 3.68 -10.26 -0.60
N LEU A 25 3.10 -9.09 -0.34
CA LEU A 25 2.05 -8.53 -1.19
C LEU A 25 2.58 -7.30 -1.90
N ILE A 26 2.30 -7.21 -3.19
CA ILE A 26 2.68 -6.10 -4.05
C ILE A 26 1.39 -5.41 -4.44
N VAL A 27 1.26 -4.14 -4.09
CA VAL A 27 0.16 -3.28 -4.54
C VAL A 27 0.71 -2.36 -5.63
N THR A 28 -0.08 -2.10 -6.67
CA THR A 28 0.32 -1.12 -7.70
C THR A 28 0.63 0.23 -7.06
N PRO A 29 1.80 0.83 -7.34
CA PRO A 29 2.18 2.12 -6.76
C PRO A 29 1.23 3.24 -7.21
N THR A 30 0.74 3.14 -8.44
CA THR A 30 -0.23 4.06 -9.04
C THR A 30 -1.52 3.28 -9.35
N PRO A 31 -2.60 3.43 -8.55
CA PRO A 31 -3.87 2.82 -8.82
C PRO A 31 -4.53 3.44 -10.05
N THR A 32 -5.44 2.71 -10.67
CA THR A 32 -6.28 3.26 -11.73
C THR A 32 -7.41 4.06 -11.11
N VAL A 33 -7.54 5.33 -11.50
CA VAL A 33 -8.64 6.22 -11.07
C VAL A 33 -9.58 6.45 -12.24
N SER A 34 -10.87 6.20 -12.04
CA SER A 34 -11.89 6.34 -13.10
C SER A 34 -13.17 7.05 -12.61
N GLY A 35 -13.98 7.52 -13.56
CA GLY A 35 -15.22 8.25 -13.31
C GLY A 35 -15.05 9.78 -13.34
N SER A 36 -16.18 10.49 -13.38
CA SER A 36 -16.25 11.96 -13.32
C SER A 36 -16.59 12.49 -11.92
N GLY A 37 -16.49 11.64 -10.91
CA GLY A 37 -16.96 11.90 -9.55
C GLY A 37 -18.33 11.23 -9.26
N PRO A 38 -18.49 10.48 -8.16
CA PRO A 38 -17.41 9.95 -7.30
C PRO A 38 -16.43 9.06 -8.09
N TYR A 39 -15.17 9.04 -7.66
CA TYR A 39 -14.06 8.39 -8.38
C TYR A 39 -13.81 6.99 -7.85
N THR A 40 -13.65 6.02 -8.74
CA THR A 40 -13.28 4.64 -8.37
C THR A 40 -11.77 4.51 -8.38
N TRP A 41 -11.20 4.13 -7.23
CA TRP A 41 -9.78 3.86 -7.05
C TRP A 41 -9.55 2.36 -7.06
N THR A 42 -8.76 1.87 -8.01
CA THR A 42 -8.51 0.43 -8.21
C THR A 42 -7.03 0.11 -8.07
N TYR A 43 -6.74 -0.83 -7.17
CA TYR A 43 -5.41 -1.35 -6.87
C TYR A 43 -5.29 -2.77 -7.41
N ASP A 44 -4.34 -3.04 -8.29
CA ASP A 44 -3.97 -4.42 -8.59
C ASP A 44 -3.04 -4.91 -7.49
N VAL A 45 -3.37 -6.07 -6.92
CA VAL A 45 -2.62 -6.67 -5.83
C VAL A 45 -2.11 -8.03 -6.27
N SER A 46 -0.81 -8.26 -6.07
CA SER A 46 -0.14 -9.51 -6.40
C SER A 46 0.49 -10.13 -5.16
N LEU A 47 0.50 -11.45 -5.10
CA LEU A 47 1.26 -12.22 -4.14
C LEU A 47 2.67 -12.42 -4.68
N GLY A 48 3.67 -11.93 -3.96
CA GLY A 48 5.07 -11.99 -4.35
C GLY A 48 5.59 -13.43 -4.43
N VAL A 49 6.58 -13.66 -5.27
CA VAL A 49 7.18 -14.99 -5.48
C VAL A 49 7.55 -15.70 -4.17
N ASN A 50 7.27 -17.00 -4.12
CA ASN A 50 7.45 -17.86 -2.94
C ASN A 50 6.61 -17.44 -1.73
N SER A 51 5.50 -16.74 -1.95
CA SER A 51 4.55 -16.42 -0.89
C SER A 51 3.29 -17.28 -0.98
N VAL A 52 2.63 -17.47 0.16
CA VAL A 52 1.47 -18.34 0.32
C VAL A 52 0.43 -17.68 1.23
N LEU A 53 -0.82 -17.61 0.76
CA LEU A 53 -1.99 -17.22 1.54
C LEU A 53 -2.71 -18.46 2.07
N ASN A 54 -3.16 -18.39 3.32
CA ASN A 54 -3.88 -19.45 4.03
C ASN A 54 -3.28 -20.88 3.87
N PRO A 55 -1.98 -21.10 4.15
CA PRO A 55 -1.37 -22.42 4.04
C PRO A 55 -1.94 -23.44 5.04
N GLN A 56 -2.60 -22.97 6.09
CA GLN A 56 -3.16 -23.82 7.16
C GLN A 56 -4.65 -24.11 6.97
N GLY A 57 -5.26 -23.62 5.88
CA GLY A 57 -6.68 -23.80 5.58
C GLY A 57 -7.64 -23.16 6.58
N THR A 58 -7.14 -22.34 7.51
CA THR A 58 -7.93 -21.61 8.50
C THR A 58 -8.10 -20.17 8.02
N PRO A 59 -9.25 -19.81 7.44
CA PRO A 59 -9.48 -18.45 6.95
C PRO A 59 -9.38 -17.43 8.08
N CYS A 60 -8.95 -16.21 7.75
CA CYS A 60 -8.96 -15.12 8.73
C CYS A 60 -10.42 -14.84 9.15
N PRO A 61 -10.71 -14.58 10.45
CA PRO A 61 -12.04 -14.16 10.85
C PRO A 61 -12.40 -12.83 10.19
N ALA A 62 -13.65 -12.70 9.75
CA ALA A 62 -14.19 -11.48 9.13
C ALA A 62 -14.17 -10.25 10.06
N THR A 63 -13.85 -10.43 11.34
CA THR A 63 -13.72 -9.38 12.36
C THR A 63 -12.33 -9.41 13.01
N ALA A 64 -11.28 -9.62 12.23
CA ALA A 64 -9.92 -9.66 12.74
C ALA A 64 -9.59 -8.36 13.51
N PRO A 65 -9.28 -8.43 14.80
CA PRO A 65 -8.94 -7.23 15.57
C PRO A 65 -7.62 -6.62 15.10
N VAL A 66 -7.37 -5.37 15.46
CA VAL A 66 -6.06 -4.73 15.29
C VAL A 66 -4.98 -5.64 15.92
N GLY A 67 -3.92 -5.96 15.16
CA GLY A 67 -2.89 -6.91 15.60
C GLY A 67 -3.27 -8.38 15.49
N ALA A 68 -4.36 -8.74 14.80
CA ALA A 68 -4.74 -10.13 14.57
C ALA A 68 -3.58 -10.94 13.98
N SER A 69 -3.44 -12.18 14.46
CA SER A 69 -2.43 -13.12 13.98
C SER A 69 -2.83 -13.85 12.69
N CYS A 70 -3.93 -13.43 12.04
CA CYS A 70 -4.43 -14.10 10.85
C CYS A 70 -3.59 -13.74 9.61
N ASP A 71 -3.64 -14.62 8.62
CA ASP A 71 -2.80 -14.58 7.44
C ASP A 71 -3.62 -14.11 6.24
N GLY A 72 -2.98 -13.40 5.29
CA GLY A 72 -3.68 -12.75 4.19
C GLY A 72 -4.40 -11.50 4.62
N LEU A 73 -3.63 -10.49 5.05
CA LEU A 73 -4.13 -9.15 5.34
C LEU A 73 -3.60 -8.18 4.30
N LEU A 74 -4.43 -7.22 3.92
CA LEU A 74 -4.07 -6.06 3.11
C LEU A 74 -4.70 -4.83 3.76
N THR A 75 -3.92 -3.80 4.02
CA THR A 75 -4.41 -2.51 4.50
C THR A 75 -3.80 -1.39 3.68
N ILE A 76 -4.62 -0.50 3.15
CA ILE A 76 -4.22 0.76 2.52
C ILE A 76 -4.51 1.89 3.51
N TYR A 77 -3.49 2.67 3.84
CA TYR A 77 -3.60 3.72 4.85
C TYR A 77 -4.09 5.05 4.27
N ASP A 78 -4.68 5.89 5.11
CA ASP A 78 -5.03 7.28 4.80
C ASP A 78 -5.87 7.45 3.51
N PHE A 79 -6.90 6.62 3.36
CA PHE A 79 -7.81 6.69 2.21
C PHE A 79 -8.79 7.86 2.35
N GLY A 80 -8.46 8.96 1.70
CA GLY A 80 -9.20 10.22 1.80
C GLY A 80 -10.57 10.18 1.13
N GLN A 81 -11.53 10.88 1.76
CA GLN A 81 -12.88 11.09 1.23
C GLN A 81 -13.61 9.78 0.81
N TYR A 82 -13.31 8.68 1.51
CA TYR A 82 -13.94 7.36 1.33
C TYR A 82 -15.47 7.43 1.34
N ILE A 83 -16.12 6.68 0.45
CA ILE A 83 -17.57 6.50 0.41
C ILE A 83 -17.91 5.10 0.95
N PRO A 84 -18.50 4.97 2.16
CA PRO A 84 -18.83 3.68 2.76
C PRO A 84 -19.73 2.80 1.88
N GLY A 85 -19.43 1.49 1.83
CA GLY A 85 -20.20 0.50 1.07
C GLY A 85 -19.85 0.41 -0.42
N THR A 86 -18.78 1.09 -0.85
CA THR A 86 -18.30 1.08 -2.25
C THR A 86 -17.06 0.23 -2.45
N GLU A 87 -16.59 -0.43 -1.40
CA GLU A 87 -15.48 -1.35 -1.44
C GLU A 87 -15.72 -2.53 -2.38
N PHE A 88 -14.65 -3.00 -3.00
CA PHE A 88 -14.66 -4.24 -3.75
C PHE A 88 -13.33 -4.98 -3.58
N SER A 89 -13.41 -6.30 -3.73
CA SER A 89 -12.26 -7.20 -3.70
C SER A 89 -12.59 -8.48 -4.47
N PRO A 90 -11.58 -9.27 -4.85
CA PRO A 90 -11.79 -10.56 -5.49
C PRO A 90 -12.52 -11.54 -4.56
N VAL A 91 -13.07 -12.61 -5.14
CA VAL A 91 -13.66 -13.72 -4.38
C VAL A 91 -12.64 -14.28 -3.38
N GLY A 92 -13.12 -14.61 -2.17
CA GLY A 92 -12.28 -15.13 -1.10
C GLY A 92 -11.64 -14.05 -0.24
N TRP A 93 -11.90 -12.78 -0.51
CA TRP A 93 -11.53 -11.66 0.37
C TRP A 93 -12.78 -11.07 1.03
N THR A 94 -12.64 -10.67 2.28
CA THR A 94 -13.66 -9.97 3.06
C THR A 94 -13.10 -8.60 3.45
N PHE A 95 -13.88 -7.56 3.21
CA PHE A 95 -13.57 -6.22 3.72
C PHE A 95 -13.81 -6.20 5.24
N LEU A 96 -12.77 -5.83 5.99
CA LEU A 96 -12.81 -5.74 7.45
C LEU A 96 -13.31 -4.38 7.94
N GLY A 97 -13.37 -3.39 7.06
CA GLY A 97 -13.92 -2.07 7.34
C GLY A 97 -13.02 -0.92 6.91
N GLY A 98 -13.66 0.25 6.80
CA GLY A 98 -13.02 1.55 6.65
C GLY A 98 -12.90 2.23 8.01
N ASN A 99 -11.97 1.76 8.85
CA ASN A 99 -11.80 2.27 10.22
C ASN A 99 -10.52 3.08 10.34
N ASN A 100 -10.53 4.14 11.16
CA ASN A 100 -9.38 5.03 11.35
C ASN A 100 -8.16 4.39 12.04
N LEU A 101 -8.27 3.15 12.51
CA LEU A 101 -7.15 2.39 13.09
C LEU A 101 -6.60 1.34 12.11
N GLY A 102 -7.36 0.99 11.06
CA GLY A 102 -7.05 -0.14 10.17
C GLY A 102 -6.80 -1.46 10.89
N VAL A 103 -6.28 -2.45 10.16
CA VAL A 103 -5.65 -3.64 10.74
C VAL A 103 -4.17 -3.64 10.34
N THR A 104 -3.31 -3.29 11.29
CA THR A 104 -1.86 -3.30 11.10
C THR A 104 -1.26 -4.57 11.71
N PRO A 105 -0.44 -5.33 10.97
CA PRO A 105 0.30 -6.45 11.55
C PRO A 105 1.21 -5.98 12.69
N ILE A 106 1.33 -6.82 13.73
CA ILE A 106 2.23 -6.54 14.87
C ILE A 106 3.66 -6.31 14.37
N GLY A 107 4.33 -5.27 14.89
CA GLY A 107 5.72 -4.94 14.58
C GLY A 107 5.90 -3.98 13.40
N ILE A 108 4.81 -3.53 12.79
CA ILE A 108 4.81 -2.46 11.79
C ILE A 108 4.28 -1.17 12.41
N ILE A 109 4.98 -0.07 12.16
CA ILE A 109 4.54 1.29 12.49
C ILE A 109 4.29 1.99 11.15
N PRO A 110 3.03 2.23 10.77
CA PRO A 110 2.71 2.98 9.54
C PRO A 110 3.31 4.39 9.58
N GLY A 111 3.73 4.89 8.43
CA GLY A 111 4.44 6.14 8.21
C GLY A 111 5.94 6.08 8.45
N SER A 112 6.54 4.89 8.48
CA SER A 112 8.00 4.75 8.59
C SER A 112 8.72 4.91 7.25
N ASN A 113 8.02 4.67 6.14
CA ASN A 113 8.57 4.66 4.78
C ASN A 113 8.07 5.86 3.95
N VAL A 114 7.01 6.55 4.38
CA VAL A 114 6.58 7.85 3.84
C VAL A 114 6.74 8.95 4.89
N ALA A 115 6.73 10.21 4.44
CA ALA A 115 6.89 11.36 5.34
C ALA A 115 5.70 11.59 6.30
N SER A 116 4.58 10.87 6.11
CA SER A 116 3.34 11.00 6.89
C SER A 116 3.07 9.77 7.75
N VAL A 117 2.93 9.98 9.05
CA VAL A 117 2.40 8.99 10.00
C VAL A 117 0.90 8.79 9.72
N ASP A 118 0.45 7.53 9.75
CA ASP A 118 -0.98 7.16 9.62
C ASP A 118 -1.86 8.06 10.48
N SER A 119 -2.88 8.65 9.86
CA SER A 119 -3.71 9.68 10.46
C SER A 119 -4.89 9.06 11.20
N PRO A 120 -5.10 9.38 12.50
CA PRO A 120 -6.26 8.89 13.23
C PRO A 120 -7.60 9.50 12.74
N TYR A 121 -7.55 10.40 11.76
CA TYR A 121 -8.70 11.10 11.18
C TYR A 121 -9.03 10.63 9.76
N GLN A 122 -8.21 9.76 9.17
CA GLN A 122 -8.44 9.21 7.84
C GLN A 122 -8.78 7.74 7.95
N VAL A 123 -9.52 7.25 6.96
CA VAL A 123 -9.99 5.87 6.94
C VAL A 123 -8.91 4.98 6.33
N ASN A 124 -8.63 3.85 6.97
CA ASN A 124 -7.80 2.80 6.38
C ASN A 124 -8.71 1.74 5.78
N LEU A 125 -8.41 1.30 4.55
CA LEU A 125 -9.15 0.21 3.90
C LEU A 125 -8.45 -1.11 4.17
N SER A 126 -9.11 -2.01 4.89
CA SER A 126 -8.55 -3.31 5.25
C SER A 126 -9.34 -4.48 4.68
N TRP A 127 -8.65 -5.46 4.10
CA TRP A 127 -9.21 -6.72 3.65
C TRP A 127 -8.47 -7.89 4.29
N ALA A 128 -9.22 -8.97 4.52
CA ALA A 128 -8.67 -10.27 4.90
C ALA A 128 -9.04 -11.35 3.90
N TYR A 129 -8.10 -12.24 3.63
CA TYR A 129 -8.37 -13.44 2.87
C TYR A 129 -9.12 -14.44 3.75
N THR A 130 -10.36 -14.72 3.37
CA THR A 130 -11.29 -15.63 4.04
C THR A 130 -11.58 -16.88 3.19
N GLY A 131 -10.88 -17.05 2.07
CA GLY A 131 -11.00 -18.24 1.24
C GLY A 131 -10.42 -19.47 1.93
N ASN A 132 -11.06 -20.63 1.73
CA ASN A 132 -10.65 -21.90 2.34
C ASN A 132 -9.46 -22.56 1.63
N SER A 133 -9.13 -22.12 0.41
CA SER A 133 -8.06 -22.67 -0.39
C SER A 133 -6.76 -21.91 -0.15
N SER A 134 -5.65 -22.66 -0.07
CA SER A 134 -4.31 -22.06 -0.09
C SER A 134 -4.02 -21.50 -1.48
N ILE A 135 -3.48 -20.28 -1.54
CA ILE A 135 -3.02 -19.64 -2.78
C ILE A 135 -1.51 -19.50 -2.69
N ALA A 136 -0.77 -20.04 -3.65
CA ALA A 136 0.69 -20.00 -3.64
C ALA A 136 1.24 -19.38 -4.94
N ALA A 137 2.14 -18.41 -4.79
CA ALA A 137 2.88 -17.79 -5.88
C ALA A 137 4.17 -18.58 -6.14
N ILE A 138 4.08 -19.64 -6.96
CA ILE A 138 5.21 -20.52 -7.28
C ILE A 138 5.78 -20.13 -8.66
N GLY A 139 7.06 -19.75 -8.70
CA GLY A 139 7.76 -19.46 -9.96
C GLY A 139 7.58 -18.04 -10.51
N GLY A 140 6.86 -17.17 -9.80
CA GLY A 140 6.70 -15.76 -10.10
C GLY A 140 5.65 -15.11 -9.21
N ASP A 141 5.43 -13.81 -9.41
CA ASP A 141 4.35 -13.09 -8.74
C ASP A 141 3.00 -13.55 -9.31
N LEU A 142 2.00 -13.66 -8.43
CA LEU A 142 0.66 -14.11 -8.78
C LEU A 142 -0.33 -12.97 -8.56
N LEU A 143 -1.00 -12.52 -9.63
CA LEU A 143 -2.06 -11.52 -9.53
C LEU A 143 -3.23 -12.08 -8.71
N LEU A 144 -3.52 -11.44 -7.58
CA LEU A 144 -4.65 -11.78 -6.71
C LEU A 144 -5.95 -11.12 -7.19
N GLY A 145 -5.83 -10.02 -7.92
CA GLY A 145 -6.94 -9.30 -8.54
C GLY A 145 -7.00 -7.84 -8.10
N GLN A 146 -8.18 -7.26 -8.23
CA GLN A 146 -8.43 -5.84 -8.01
C GLN A 146 -9.15 -5.58 -6.70
N PHE A 147 -8.62 -4.62 -5.95
CA PHE A 147 -9.15 -4.12 -4.69
C PHE A 147 -9.40 -2.64 -4.82
N GLY A 148 -10.33 -2.10 -4.03
CA GLY A 148 -10.55 -0.67 -4.06
C GLY A 148 -11.84 -0.23 -3.43
N ALA A 149 -12.12 1.06 -3.60
CA ALA A 149 -13.32 1.73 -3.15
C ALA A 149 -13.50 3.04 -3.92
N MET A 150 -14.63 3.71 -3.69
CA MET A 150 -14.87 5.04 -4.24
C MET A 150 -14.45 6.15 -3.27
N SER A 151 -14.05 7.29 -3.83
CA SER A 151 -13.72 8.52 -3.11
C SER A 151 -14.32 9.74 -3.80
N ASN A 152 -14.63 10.79 -3.03
CA ASN A 152 -15.00 12.09 -3.59
C ASN A 152 -13.78 12.89 -4.12
N SER A 153 -12.56 12.38 -3.93
CA SER A 153 -11.33 12.99 -4.40
C SER A 153 -10.68 12.14 -5.50
N ASN A 154 -10.13 12.79 -6.52
CA ASN A 154 -9.25 12.18 -7.51
C ASN A 154 -7.80 12.64 -7.38
N ILE A 155 -7.47 13.41 -6.32
CA ILE A 155 -6.14 13.95 -6.11
C ILE A 155 -5.29 12.86 -5.45
N PRO A 156 -4.28 12.29 -6.14
CA PRO A 156 -3.41 11.29 -5.54
C PRO A 156 -2.46 11.93 -4.54
N VAL A 157 -2.36 11.30 -3.38
CA VAL A 157 -1.37 11.58 -2.34
C VAL A 157 -0.64 10.27 -2.06
N GLU A 158 0.66 10.35 -1.85
CA GLU A 158 1.47 9.22 -1.42
C GLU A 158 0.98 8.72 -0.05
N THR A 159 0.82 7.42 0.06
CA THR A 159 0.46 6.74 1.31
C THR A 159 1.20 5.42 1.39
N GLU A 160 1.01 4.70 2.48
CA GLU A 160 1.51 3.34 2.62
C GLU A 160 0.40 2.30 2.45
N PHE A 161 0.84 1.09 2.18
CA PHE A 161 0.05 -0.09 2.40
C PHE A 161 0.87 -1.13 3.17
N THR A 162 0.18 -1.99 3.89
CA THR A 162 0.79 -3.19 4.47
C THR A 162 0.08 -4.44 3.99
N GLY A 163 0.87 -5.49 3.82
CA GLY A 163 0.40 -6.82 3.50
C GLY A 163 1.00 -7.86 4.42
N ARG A 164 0.28 -8.96 4.63
CA ARG A 164 0.81 -10.14 5.34
C ARG A 164 0.46 -11.44 4.64
N SER A 165 1.45 -12.31 4.49
CA SER A 165 1.25 -13.72 4.15
C SER A 165 2.35 -14.61 4.73
N PHE A 166 2.48 -15.85 4.26
CA PHE A 166 3.64 -16.69 4.55
C PHE A 166 4.63 -16.68 3.40
N ARG A 167 5.90 -16.72 3.75
CA ARG A 167 7.00 -16.99 2.83
C ARG A 167 7.38 -18.46 2.92
N GLN A 168 7.43 -19.12 1.77
CA GLN A 168 8.01 -20.44 1.59
C GLN A 168 9.49 -20.28 1.20
N VAL A 169 10.38 -20.84 2.01
CA VAL A 169 11.80 -20.97 1.64
C VAL A 169 12.09 -22.46 1.48
N SER A 170 12.84 -22.83 0.45
CA SER A 170 13.14 -24.24 0.16
C SER A 170 13.82 -24.90 1.36
N GLY A 171 13.26 -26.03 1.81
CA GLY A 171 13.78 -26.79 2.95
C GLY A 171 13.57 -26.14 4.32
N GLN A 172 12.80 -25.04 4.41
CA GLN A 172 12.48 -24.37 5.67
C GLN A 172 10.97 -24.39 5.95
N PRO A 173 10.56 -24.35 7.23
CA PRO A 173 9.16 -24.13 7.59
C PRO A 173 8.65 -22.81 7.00
N LEU A 174 7.34 -22.74 6.74
CA LEU A 174 6.68 -21.49 6.36
C LEU A 174 6.90 -20.43 7.45
N GLN A 175 7.35 -19.25 7.02
CA GLN A 175 7.57 -18.13 7.92
C GLN A 175 6.56 -17.03 7.62
N ARG A 176 5.98 -16.43 8.64
CA ARG A 176 5.16 -15.24 8.42
C ARG A 176 6.02 -14.10 7.91
N SER A 177 5.51 -13.39 6.93
CA SER A 177 6.19 -12.26 6.35
C SER A 177 5.20 -11.13 6.13
N VAL A 178 5.66 -9.94 6.45
CA VAL A 178 4.89 -8.70 6.40
C VAL A 178 5.66 -7.76 5.51
N ASN A 179 4.95 -6.99 4.71
CA ASN A 179 5.52 -5.89 3.97
C ASN A 179 4.83 -4.57 4.35
N LEU A 180 5.61 -3.50 4.30
CA LEU A 180 5.16 -2.13 4.38
C LEU A 180 5.83 -1.42 3.21
N ASP A 181 5.03 -0.85 2.31
CA ASP A 181 5.55 -0.20 1.11
C ASP A 181 4.62 0.93 0.68
N VAL A 182 5.03 1.69 -0.32
CA VAL A 182 4.38 2.93 -0.74
C VAL A 182 3.39 2.68 -1.87
N THR A 183 2.24 3.35 -1.79
CA THR A 183 1.25 3.45 -2.88
C THR A 183 0.67 4.87 -2.90
N THR A 184 -0.42 5.09 -3.63
CA THR A 184 -1.14 6.36 -3.61
C THR A 184 -2.61 6.15 -3.26
N ALA A 185 -3.18 7.12 -2.56
CA ALA A 185 -4.58 7.15 -2.15
C ALA A 185 -5.17 8.53 -2.41
N PRO A 186 -6.50 8.67 -2.44
CA PRO A 186 -7.14 9.97 -2.58
C PRO A 186 -6.82 10.88 -1.40
N SER A 187 -6.59 12.17 -1.68
CA SER A 187 -6.43 13.19 -0.63
C SER A 187 -7.69 13.31 0.24
N SER A 188 -7.51 13.41 1.56
CA SER A 188 -8.57 13.69 2.53
C SER A 188 -8.95 15.16 2.63
N VAL A 189 -8.12 16.06 2.11
CA VAL A 189 -8.26 17.51 2.27
C VAL A 189 -9.05 18.10 1.09
N PRO A 190 -10.26 18.65 1.31
CA PRO A 190 -10.99 19.36 0.26
C PRO A 190 -10.36 20.74 0.07
N GLU A 191 -9.53 20.94 -0.96
CA GLU A 191 -8.73 22.15 -1.28
C GLU A 191 -9.14 23.48 -0.56
N PRO A 192 -8.80 23.67 0.73
CA PRO A 192 -9.23 24.86 1.46
C PRO A 192 -8.28 26.01 1.18
N THR A 193 -6.99 25.70 0.97
CA THR A 193 -5.93 26.67 0.72
C THR A 193 -6.05 27.30 -0.65
N THR A 194 -6.42 26.54 -1.69
CA THR A 194 -6.66 27.10 -3.03
C THR A 194 -7.87 28.04 -3.02
N SER A 195 -8.94 27.64 -2.34
CA SER A 195 -10.15 28.44 -2.17
C SER A 195 -9.89 29.74 -1.39
N LEU A 196 -9.12 29.64 -0.29
CA LEU A 196 -8.74 30.80 0.51
C LEU A 196 -7.79 31.73 -0.23
N LEU A 197 -6.78 31.18 -0.93
CA LEU A 197 -5.82 31.97 -1.69
C LEU A 197 -6.49 32.66 -2.88
N MET A 198 -7.41 31.98 -3.56
CA MET A 198 -8.22 32.56 -4.63
C MET A 198 -9.14 33.65 -4.09
N GLY A 199 -9.81 33.41 -2.96
CA GLY A 199 -10.61 34.41 -2.26
C GLY A 199 -9.79 35.64 -1.86
N ALA A 200 -8.62 35.44 -1.26
CA ALA A 200 -7.71 36.51 -0.86
C ALA A 200 -7.17 37.29 -2.08
N GLY A 201 -6.84 36.60 -3.17
CA GLY A 201 -6.40 37.21 -4.43
C GLY A 201 -7.48 38.08 -5.07
N LEU A 202 -8.72 37.60 -5.12
CA LEU A 202 -9.87 38.37 -5.64
C LEU A 202 -10.18 39.60 -4.77
N LEU A 203 -10.11 39.46 -3.45
CA LEU A 203 -10.25 40.59 -2.53
C LEU A 203 -9.14 41.63 -2.76
N GLY A 204 -7.88 41.20 -2.88
CA GLY A 204 -6.76 42.06 -3.20
C GLY A 204 -6.97 42.84 -4.51
N LEU A 205 -7.35 42.15 -5.58
CA LEU A 205 -7.66 42.75 -6.89
C LEU A 205 -8.82 43.77 -6.80
N ALA A 206 -9.86 43.49 -6.03
CA ALA A 206 -10.97 44.42 -5.81
C ALA A 206 -10.49 45.72 -5.14
N PHE A 207 -9.60 45.62 -4.13
CA PHE A 207 -8.99 46.79 -3.50
C PHE A 207 -8.09 47.58 -4.45
N PHE A 208 -7.26 46.90 -5.25
CA PHE A 208 -6.42 47.55 -6.26
C PHE A 208 -7.27 48.29 -7.31
N ARG A 209 -8.33 47.67 -7.83
CA ARG A 209 -9.24 48.29 -8.80
C ARG A 209 -9.93 49.54 -8.23
N LYS A 210 -10.39 49.48 -6.98
CA LYS A 210 -11.03 50.64 -6.32
C LYS A 210 -10.05 51.81 -6.15
N ARG A 211 -8.79 51.51 -5.82
CA ARG A 211 -7.76 52.55 -5.58
C ARG A 211 -7.24 53.21 -6.85
N PHE A 212 -7.13 52.47 -7.96
CA PHE A 212 -6.45 52.95 -9.17
C PHE A 212 -7.35 53.14 -10.40
N GLY A 213 -8.62 52.70 -10.34
CA GLY A 213 -9.57 52.79 -11.45
C GLY A 213 -10.44 54.05 -11.51
N GLN A 214 -10.30 54.98 -10.55
CA GLN A 214 -10.98 56.28 -10.59
C GLN A 214 -10.05 57.31 -11.25
N LYS A 215 -10.17 57.46 -12.58
CA LYS A 215 -9.68 58.60 -13.34
C LYS A 215 -10.83 59.20 -14.13
#